data_AF-A0A2H8TU37-F1
#
_entry.id   AF-A0A2H8TU37-F1
#
_cell.length_a   1.000
_cell.length_b   1.000
_cell.length_c   1.000
_cell.angle_alpha   90.00
_cell.angle_beta   90.00
_cell.angle_gamma   90.00
#
_symmetry.space_group_name_H-M   'P 1'
#
loop_
_entity.id
_entity.type
_entity.pdbx_description
1 polymer ?
#
loop_
_entity_poly.entity_id
_entity_poly.type
_entity_poly.pdbx_seq_one_letter_code
_entity_poly.pdbx_strand_id
1 'polypeptide(L)'
;KISEIKIQNKEHELLLVEVENNLSKALLKLEQCRTTSSNLEQDIEKNTKYLNDQGFALSSLDSELKKLYIEIQNKTKQIDLENKQLEMIKKLHNDGHILTPQMQIDQVKNKIDEVVKGTNFIKQSWIQQQNKNVQLLAQLNNQFNELVKVRKYDLIMETKNKKLDEEIASLSKEVYQYKQTLTNMRNTILKLNEKFSQNKEKSNMLLSENEWIQCSYLAELKENEKLCLEYIDQLKLLKNELNELKNVYMEKQYESKSWDTKLQLLIEIKNEIKNKEGDLGDIDIMKNEIHRMQIRESQLKKILEKIMLDLEVCISRRETIYNKVAAKDIRLKGKNEAKQKFLKKLDYLRINIKKIKTECKKLDLNKSVLENDKMKLENKLTYLNNNMISIQKSINDILKNIEDIGATKIKNIHILSYKQNYAKFLDAVKKGQYRLLIKNELKMDDEFSDEWKKNSDLISVVDALKNDFPYLDFQITRLLYILKSIDNKS
;
A
#
# COMPACT_ATOMS: atom_id res chain seq x y z
N LYS A 1 16.03 -10.22 -40.06
CA LYS A 1 15.96 -9.38 -38.84
C LYS A 1 17.32 -9.20 -38.16
N ILE A 2 17.93 -10.25 -37.59
CA ILE A 2 19.21 -10.11 -36.83
C ILE A 2 20.36 -9.57 -37.71
N SER A 3 20.40 -9.93 -39.00
CA SER A 3 21.32 -9.38 -40.00
C SER A 3 21.13 -7.89 -40.23
N GLU A 4 19.89 -7.45 -40.49
CA GLU A 4 19.56 -6.03 -40.73
C GLU A 4 19.90 -5.16 -39.50
N ILE A 5 19.57 -5.63 -38.29
CA ILE A 5 19.92 -4.92 -37.04
C ILE A 5 21.45 -4.78 -36.88
N LYS A 6 22.24 -5.78 -37.29
CA LYS A 6 23.71 -5.67 -37.30
C LYS A 6 24.24 -4.70 -38.37
N ILE A 7 23.53 -4.51 -39.47
CA ILE A 7 23.88 -3.53 -40.51
C ILE A 7 23.54 -2.12 -40.00
N GLN A 8 22.32 -1.91 -39.50
CA GLN A 8 21.86 -0.65 -38.92
C GLN A 8 22.72 -0.20 -37.73
N ASN A 9 23.12 -1.12 -36.83
CA ASN A 9 24.06 -0.77 -35.76
C ASN A 9 25.43 -0.32 -36.31
N LYS A 10 25.95 -0.94 -37.38
CA LYS A 10 27.20 -0.48 -38.02
C LYS A 10 27.06 0.87 -38.72
N GLU A 11 25.92 1.13 -39.34
CA GLU A 11 25.60 2.45 -39.93
C GLU A 11 25.50 3.52 -38.84
N HIS A 12 24.87 3.21 -37.70
CA HIS A 12 24.84 4.09 -36.53
C HIS A 12 26.22 4.29 -35.88
N GLU A 13 27.05 3.25 -35.76
CA GLU A 13 28.43 3.36 -35.28
C GLU A 13 29.28 4.25 -36.21
N LEU A 14 29.16 4.09 -37.54
CA LEU A 14 29.85 4.93 -38.52
C LEU A 14 29.39 6.39 -38.45
N LEU A 15 28.08 6.64 -38.36
CA LEU A 15 27.52 7.99 -38.19
C LEU A 15 27.96 8.63 -36.86
N LEU A 16 28.05 7.84 -35.78
CA LEU A 16 28.49 8.32 -34.47
C LEU A 16 29.97 8.72 -34.51
N VAL A 17 30.83 7.89 -35.10
CA VAL A 17 32.26 8.21 -35.34
C VAL A 17 32.43 9.42 -36.25
N GLU A 18 31.58 9.59 -37.28
CA GLU A 18 31.60 10.77 -38.14
C GLU A 18 31.19 12.05 -37.37
N VAL A 19 30.17 11.96 -36.52
CA VAL A 19 29.74 13.06 -35.63
C VAL A 19 30.82 13.40 -34.61
N GLU A 20 31.46 12.41 -33.97
CA GLU A 20 32.58 12.63 -33.03
C GLU A 20 33.79 13.28 -33.72
N ASN A 21 34.12 12.86 -34.94
CA ASN A 21 35.20 13.43 -35.74
C ASN A 21 34.89 14.89 -36.15
N ASN A 22 33.65 15.17 -36.55
CA ASN A 22 33.21 16.52 -36.88
C ASN A 22 33.12 17.44 -35.64
N LEU A 23 32.71 16.90 -34.48
CA LEU A 23 32.73 17.59 -33.19
C LEU A 23 34.18 17.90 -32.76
N SER A 24 35.10 16.95 -32.93
CA SER A 24 36.53 17.14 -32.64
C SER A 24 37.16 18.22 -33.53
N LYS A 25 36.84 18.24 -34.83
CA LYS A 25 37.23 19.33 -35.75
C LYS A 25 36.63 20.68 -35.36
N ALA A 26 35.40 20.71 -34.86
CA ALA A 26 34.75 21.94 -34.40
C ALA A 26 35.40 22.49 -33.12
N LEU A 27 35.70 21.61 -32.14
CA LEU A 27 36.44 21.98 -30.93
C LEU A 27 37.84 22.50 -31.25
N LEU A 28 38.59 21.84 -32.14
CA LEU A 28 39.93 22.28 -32.54
C LEU A 28 39.90 23.66 -33.21
N LYS A 29 38.91 23.93 -34.08
CA LYS A 29 38.70 25.28 -34.64
C LYS A 29 38.32 26.30 -33.57
N LEU A 30 37.53 25.92 -32.58
CA LEU A 30 37.10 26.80 -31.49
C LEU A 30 38.28 27.19 -30.57
N GLU A 31 39.19 26.27 -30.26
CA GLU A 31 40.43 26.57 -29.53
C GLU A 31 41.44 27.37 -30.38
N GLN A 32 41.48 27.17 -31.70
CA GLN A 32 42.22 28.05 -32.61
C GLN A 32 41.67 29.48 -32.58
N CYS A 33 40.34 29.67 -32.62
CA CYS A 33 39.72 30.99 -32.48
C CYS A 33 39.94 31.63 -31.10
N ARG A 34 39.94 30.84 -30.01
CA ARG A 34 40.25 31.33 -28.65
C ARG A 34 41.70 31.82 -28.54
N THR A 35 42.65 31.04 -29.05
CA THR A 35 44.08 31.41 -29.01
C THR A 35 44.40 32.60 -29.90
N THR A 36 43.76 32.74 -31.07
CA THR A 36 43.91 33.97 -31.87
C THR A 36 43.26 35.19 -31.22
N SER A 37 42.08 35.06 -30.59
CA SER A 37 41.46 36.17 -29.84
C SER A 37 42.37 36.66 -28.71
N SER A 38 42.87 35.74 -27.88
CA SER A 38 43.74 36.09 -26.73
C SER A 38 45.06 36.74 -27.17
N ASN A 39 45.65 36.30 -28.29
CA ASN A 39 46.83 36.95 -28.85
C ASN A 39 46.52 38.37 -29.35
N LEU A 40 45.40 38.56 -30.06
CA LEU A 40 44.96 39.88 -30.54
C LEU A 40 44.64 40.83 -29.38
N GLU A 41 44.03 40.34 -28.31
CA GLU A 41 43.78 41.11 -27.08
C GLU A 41 45.09 41.59 -26.43
N GLN A 42 46.10 40.72 -26.31
CA GLN A 42 47.43 41.10 -25.81
C GLN A 42 48.13 42.11 -26.71
N ASP A 43 48.02 41.99 -28.04
CA ASP A 43 48.65 42.92 -28.96
C ASP A 43 47.93 44.29 -29.00
N ILE A 44 46.60 44.32 -28.80
CA ILE A 44 45.86 45.55 -28.53
C ILE A 44 46.33 46.19 -27.21
N GLU A 45 46.57 45.42 -26.16
CA GLU A 45 47.07 45.96 -24.87
C GLU A 45 48.50 46.52 -24.99
N LYS A 46 49.38 45.88 -25.77
CA LYS A 46 50.73 46.41 -26.08
C LYS A 46 50.67 47.70 -26.90
N ASN A 47 49.86 47.70 -27.97
CA ASN A 47 49.75 48.86 -28.86
C ASN A 47 49.09 50.07 -28.18
N THR A 48 48.10 49.87 -27.31
CA THR A 48 47.48 50.96 -26.55
C THR A 48 48.42 51.57 -25.51
N LYS A 49 49.28 50.78 -24.86
CA LYS A 49 50.36 51.30 -24.01
C LYS A 49 51.36 52.13 -24.81
N TYR A 50 51.86 51.59 -25.93
CA TYR A 50 52.79 52.31 -26.81
C TYR A 50 52.22 53.63 -27.35
N LEU A 51 50.94 53.67 -27.73
CA LEU A 51 50.26 54.89 -28.17
C LEU A 51 50.11 55.94 -27.05
N ASN A 52 49.85 55.52 -25.80
CA ASN A 52 49.85 56.43 -24.65
C ASN A 52 51.26 57.00 -24.40
N ASP A 53 52.30 56.17 -24.43
CA ASP A 53 53.68 56.61 -24.22
C ASP A 53 54.14 57.61 -25.31
N GLN A 54 53.78 57.36 -26.57
CA GLN A 54 53.95 58.34 -27.66
C GLN A 54 53.12 59.62 -27.44
N GLY A 55 51.89 59.50 -26.92
CA GLY A 55 51.03 60.64 -26.58
C GLY A 55 51.64 61.56 -25.51
N PHE A 56 52.25 60.99 -24.47
CA PHE A 56 52.99 61.75 -23.46
C PHE A 56 54.23 62.45 -24.06
N ALA A 57 55.00 61.76 -24.92
CA ALA A 57 56.14 62.36 -25.61
C ALA A 57 55.72 63.54 -26.52
N LEU A 58 54.64 63.38 -27.29
CA LEU A 58 54.06 64.45 -28.12
C LEU A 58 53.57 65.63 -27.27
N SER A 59 52.95 65.38 -26.12
CA SER A 59 52.51 66.44 -25.20
C SER A 59 53.69 67.22 -24.62
N SER A 60 54.82 66.55 -24.32
CA SER A 60 56.05 67.22 -23.89
C SER A 60 56.61 68.13 -24.99
N LEU A 61 56.73 67.62 -26.22
CA LEU A 61 57.24 68.38 -27.38
C LEU A 61 56.36 69.58 -27.75
N ASP A 62 55.04 69.45 -27.69
CA ASP A 62 54.10 70.58 -27.87
C ASP A 62 54.27 71.63 -26.76
N SER A 63 54.54 71.22 -25.51
CA SER A 63 54.87 72.15 -24.42
C SER A 63 56.17 72.92 -24.66
N GLU A 64 57.15 72.31 -25.34
CA GLU A 64 58.44 72.92 -25.67
C GLU A 64 58.32 73.85 -26.88
N LEU A 65 57.62 73.44 -27.93
CA LEU A 65 57.28 74.29 -29.07
C LEU A 65 56.54 75.56 -28.64
N LYS A 66 55.62 75.46 -27.67
CA LYS A 66 54.92 76.63 -27.10
C LYS A 66 55.85 77.57 -26.35
N LYS A 67 56.84 77.07 -25.60
CA LYS A 67 57.89 77.88 -24.95
C LYS A 67 58.75 78.60 -26.00
N LEU A 68 59.23 77.87 -27.01
CA LEU A 68 60.04 78.42 -28.10
C LEU A 68 59.29 79.49 -28.89
N TYR A 69 58.00 79.28 -29.18
CA TYR A 69 57.17 80.28 -29.87
C TYR A 69 57.03 81.58 -29.07
N ILE A 70 56.86 81.50 -27.75
CA ILE A 70 56.83 82.67 -26.85
C ILE A 70 58.19 83.39 -26.84
N GLU A 71 59.30 82.64 -26.80
CA GLU A 71 60.65 83.24 -26.83
C GLU A 71 60.94 83.95 -28.16
N ILE A 72 60.59 83.32 -29.29
CA ILE A 72 60.67 83.94 -30.63
C ILE A 72 59.83 85.21 -30.67
N GLN A 73 58.57 85.17 -30.21
CA GLN A 73 57.69 86.34 -30.21
C GLN A 73 58.24 87.49 -29.36
N ASN A 74 58.99 87.20 -28.29
CA ASN A 74 59.64 88.21 -27.46
C ASN A 74 60.90 88.78 -28.14
N LYS A 75 61.72 87.95 -28.80
CA LYS A 75 62.88 88.41 -29.58
C LYS A 75 62.46 89.28 -30.78
N THR A 76 61.36 88.95 -31.48
CA THR A 76 60.80 89.81 -32.55
C THR A 76 60.41 91.19 -32.02
N LYS A 77 59.70 91.29 -30.88
CA LYS A 77 59.34 92.57 -30.25
C LYS A 77 60.56 93.43 -29.89
N GLN A 78 61.67 92.79 -29.51
CA GLN A 78 62.92 93.50 -29.20
C GLN A 78 63.60 94.01 -30.47
N ILE A 79 63.67 93.21 -31.53
CA ILE A 79 64.16 93.64 -32.85
C ILE A 79 63.32 94.82 -33.39
N ASP A 80 62.00 94.81 -33.20
CA ASP A 80 61.10 95.92 -33.57
C ASP A 80 61.37 97.21 -32.77
N LEU A 81 61.90 97.11 -31.53
CA LEU A 81 62.29 98.27 -30.72
C LEU A 81 63.64 98.83 -31.18
N GLU A 82 64.62 97.96 -31.39
CA GLU A 82 65.97 98.33 -31.84
C GLU A 82 65.94 98.98 -33.24
N ASN A 83 65.12 98.44 -34.16
CA ASN A 83 64.88 99.03 -35.48
C ASN A 83 64.26 100.44 -35.40
N LYS A 84 63.32 100.68 -34.48
CA LYS A 84 62.70 102.01 -34.29
C LYS A 84 63.69 103.04 -33.75
N GLN A 85 64.59 102.63 -32.84
CA GLN A 85 65.67 103.49 -32.37
C GLN A 85 66.64 103.85 -33.50
N LEU A 86 66.99 102.87 -34.35
CA LEU A 86 67.85 103.06 -35.52
C LEU A 86 67.21 103.99 -36.58
N GLU A 87 65.89 103.93 -36.77
CA GLU A 87 65.16 104.92 -37.58
C GLU A 87 65.20 106.33 -36.98
N MET A 88 65.03 106.49 -35.68
CA MET A 88 65.09 107.81 -35.02
C MET A 88 66.47 108.45 -35.20
N ILE A 89 67.55 107.67 -35.04
CA ILE A 89 68.92 108.14 -35.25
C ILE A 89 69.15 108.56 -36.72
N LYS A 90 68.64 107.79 -37.70
CA LYS A 90 68.69 108.18 -39.13
C LYS A 90 67.93 109.49 -39.40
N LYS A 91 66.76 109.69 -38.81
CA LYS A 91 65.94 110.90 -38.99
C LYS A 91 66.58 112.14 -38.34
N LEU A 92 67.25 111.97 -37.20
CA LEU A 92 67.96 113.05 -36.51
C LEU A 92 69.27 113.51 -37.21
N HIS A 93 69.85 112.69 -38.10
CA HIS A 93 71.10 113.05 -38.79
C HIS A 93 70.86 113.89 -40.06
N ASN A 94 69.72 113.74 -40.73
CA ASN A 94 69.50 114.36 -42.06
C ASN A 94 69.09 115.83 -42.00
N ASP A 95 68.17 116.21 -41.10
CA ASP A 95 67.50 117.52 -41.16
C ASP A 95 68.12 118.53 -40.18
N GLY A 96 69.17 119.22 -40.63
CA GLY A 96 69.84 120.30 -39.90
C GLY A 96 69.03 121.59 -39.82
N HIS A 97 68.00 121.64 -38.96
CA HIS A 97 67.17 122.84 -38.75
C HIS A 97 67.27 123.41 -37.33
N ILE A 98 67.56 124.71 -37.25
CA ILE A 98 67.59 125.49 -36.00
C ILE A 98 66.16 125.89 -35.61
N LEU A 99 65.68 125.44 -34.44
CA LEU A 99 64.37 125.82 -33.90
C LEU A 99 64.41 127.16 -33.16
N THR A 100 63.43 128.03 -33.40
CA THR A 100 63.18 129.22 -32.58
C THR A 100 62.23 128.92 -31.40
N PRO A 101 62.32 129.64 -30.27
CA PRO A 101 61.51 129.37 -29.07
C PRO A 101 59.99 129.45 -29.30
N GLN A 102 59.52 130.34 -30.18
CA GLN A 102 58.10 130.41 -30.54
C GLN A 102 57.60 129.09 -31.15
N MET A 103 58.35 128.52 -32.09
CA MET A 103 58.02 127.23 -32.71
C MET A 103 58.07 126.09 -31.68
N GLN A 104 58.99 126.13 -30.70
CA GLN A 104 59.02 125.16 -29.61
C GLN A 104 57.75 125.24 -28.75
N ILE A 105 57.29 126.44 -28.39
CA ILE A 105 56.07 126.64 -27.60
C ILE A 105 54.83 126.12 -28.35
N ASP A 106 54.67 126.44 -29.63
CA ASP A 106 53.49 126.01 -30.39
C ASP A 106 53.56 124.52 -30.77
N GLN A 107 54.75 123.94 -30.97
CA GLN A 107 54.92 122.48 -31.02
C GLN A 107 54.55 121.81 -29.70
N VAL A 108 54.86 122.42 -28.54
CA VAL A 108 54.46 121.90 -27.22
C VAL A 108 52.96 122.01 -27.03
N LYS A 109 52.31 123.11 -27.42
CA LYS A 109 50.83 123.23 -27.41
C LYS A 109 50.18 122.16 -28.29
N ASN A 110 50.64 121.98 -29.53
CA ASN A 110 50.09 120.97 -30.43
C ASN A 110 50.25 119.55 -29.86
N LYS A 111 51.41 119.24 -29.26
CA LYS A 111 51.63 117.96 -28.54
C LYS A 111 50.72 117.81 -27.32
N ILE A 112 50.47 118.89 -26.56
CA ILE A 112 49.50 118.87 -25.45
C ILE A 112 48.08 118.59 -25.97
N ASP A 113 47.66 119.25 -27.04
CA ASP A 113 46.35 119.03 -27.66
C ASP A 113 46.19 117.62 -28.25
N GLU A 114 47.24 117.07 -28.86
CA GLU A 114 47.29 115.68 -29.32
C GLU A 114 47.19 114.70 -28.14
N VAL A 115 47.93 114.95 -27.05
CA VAL A 115 47.86 114.15 -25.81
C VAL A 115 46.48 114.27 -25.15
N VAL A 116 45.84 115.44 -25.16
CA VAL A 116 44.48 115.65 -24.63
C VAL A 116 43.44 114.91 -25.49
N LYS A 117 43.54 115.00 -26.83
CA LYS A 117 42.69 114.25 -27.77
C LYS A 117 42.85 112.74 -27.58
N GLY A 118 44.09 112.25 -27.52
CA GLY A 118 44.41 110.85 -27.25
C GLY A 118 43.92 110.37 -25.88
N THR A 119 44.10 111.18 -24.84
CA THR A 119 43.60 110.90 -23.47
C THR A 119 42.08 110.82 -23.45
N ASN A 120 41.38 111.70 -24.17
CA ASN A 120 39.92 111.68 -24.24
C ASN A 120 39.39 110.49 -25.06
N PHE A 121 40.08 110.10 -26.15
CA PHE A 121 39.80 108.86 -26.88
C PHE A 121 39.99 107.61 -25.98
N ILE A 122 41.09 107.55 -25.22
CA ILE A 122 41.35 106.46 -24.27
C ILE A 122 40.26 106.41 -23.18
N LYS A 123 39.85 107.55 -22.60
CA LYS A 123 38.73 107.62 -21.65
C LYS A 123 37.42 107.11 -22.26
N GLN A 124 37.10 107.50 -23.49
CA GLN A 124 35.88 107.07 -24.18
C GLN A 124 35.91 105.56 -24.47
N SER A 125 37.03 105.04 -24.95
CA SER A 125 37.24 103.59 -25.17
C SER A 125 37.16 102.80 -23.86
N TRP A 126 37.75 103.32 -22.78
CA TRP A 126 37.68 102.73 -21.44
C TRP A 126 36.23 102.69 -20.91
N ILE A 127 35.45 103.75 -21.06
CA ILE A 127 34.02 103.77 -20.69
C ILE A 127 33.22 102.75 -21.53
N GLN A 128 33.49 102.65 -22.84
CA GLN A 128 32.85 101.63 -23.69
C GLN A 128 33.19 100.20 -23.24
N GLN A 129 34.45 99.94 -22.89
CA GLN A 129 34.90 98.63 -22.43
C GLN A 129 34.40 98.31 -21.01
N GLN A 130 34.31 99.30 -20.12
CA GLN A 130 33.69 99.17 -18.80
C GLN A 130 32.19 98.85 -18.92
N ASN A 131 31.46 99.57 -19.77
CA ASN A 131 30.04 99.30 -20.04
C ASN A 131 29.83 97.89 -20.62
N LYS A 132 30.70 97.45 -21.54
CA LYS A 132 30.68 96.08 -22.07
C LYS A 132 30.95 95.04 -20.96
N ASN A 133 31.89 95.29 -20.06
CA ASN A 133 32.14 94.40 -18.92
C ASN A 133 30.95 94.34 -17.95
N VAL A 134 30.28 95.47 -17.68
CA VAL A 134 29.05 95.49 -16.86
C VAL A 134 27.91 94.71 -17.53
N GLN A 135 27.75 94.82 -18.85
CA GLN A 135 26.78 94.02 -19.61
C GLN A 135 27.10 92.52 -19.56
N LEU A 136 28.37 92.14 -19.73
CA LEU A 136 28.83 90.75 -19.63
C LEU A 136 28.64 90.18 -18.21
N LEU A 137 28.89 90.97 -17.16
CA LEU A 137 28.63 90.57 -15.77
C LEU A 137 27.14 90.38 -15.50
N ALA A 138 26.27 91.24 -16.04
CA ALA A 138 24.82 91.07 -15.95
C ALA A 138 24.34 89.80 -16.68
N GLN A 139 24.87 89.52 -17.88
CA GLN A 139 24.60 88.29 -18.62
C GLN A 139 25.07 87.04 -17.86
N LEU A 140 26.28 87.05 -17.31
CA LEU A 140 26.84 85.96 -16.52
C LEU A 140 26.01 85.71 -15.26
N ASN A 141 25.57 86.76 -14.56
CA ASN A 141 24.69 86.63 -13.41
C ASN A 141 23.31 86.05 -13.78
N ASN A 142 22.74 86.42 -14.94
CA ASN A 142 21.50 85.83 -15.43
C ASN A 142 21.68 84.33 -15.75
N GLN A 143 22.74 83.97 -16.47
CA GLN A 143 23.09 82.57 -16.76
C GLN A 143 23.33 81.75 -15.48
N PHE A 144 23.98 82.33 -14.46
CA PHE A 144 24.15 81.69 -13.16
C PHE A 144 22.81 81.44 -12.46
N ASN A 145 21.89 82.41 -12.49
CA ASN A 145 20.54 82.24 -11.94
C ASN A 145 19.71 81.18 -12.68
N GLU A 146 19.89 81.04 -14.00
CA GLU A 146 19.28 79.97 -14.79
C GLU A 146 19.89 78.59 -14.46
N LEU A 147 21.22 78.50 -14.37
CA LEU A 147 21.93 77.28 -13.96
C LEU A 147 21.51 76.82 -12.56
N VAL A 148 21.29 77.75 -11.62
CA VAL A 148 20.75 77.47 -10.28
C VAL A 148 19.28 76.99 -10.33
N LYS A 149 18.46 77.46 -11.29
CA LYS A 149 17.10 76.90 -11.51
C LYS A 149 17.18 75.49 -12.07
N VAL A 150 18.00 75.26 -13.10
CA VAL A 150 18.19 73.93 -13.72
C VAL A 150 18.63 72.90 -12.68
N ARG A 151 19.69 73.19 -11.91
CA ARG A 151 20.14 72.30 -10.81
C ARG A 151 19.06 71.97 -9.77
N LYS A 152 18.13 72.88 -9.50
CA LYS A 152 16.98 72.61 -8.61
C LYS A 152 15.97 71.67 -9.26
N TYR A 153 15.70 71.81 -10.56
CA TYR A 153 14.89 70.85 -11.30
C TYR A 153 15.58 69.48 -11.39
N ASP A 154 16.88 69.42 -11.68
CA ASP A 154 17.65 68.17 -11.73
C ASP A 154 17.56 67.40 -10.41
N LEU A 155 17.77 68.06 -9.27
CA LEU A 155 17.65 67.47 -7.94
C LEU A 155 16.22 66.98 -7.62
N ILE A 156 15.19 67.70 -8.08
CA ILE A 156 13.79 67.28 -7.97
C ILE A 156 13.51 66.05 -8.85
N MET A 157 14.13 65.95 -10.03
CA MET A 157 13.96 64.80 -10.92
C MET A 157 14.75 63.58 -10.42
N GLU A 158 15.97 63.75 -9.90
CA GLU A 158 16.71 62.68 -9.21
C GLU A 158 15.92 62.09 -8.03
N THR A 159 15.31 62.95 -7.20
CA THR A 159 14.52 62.48 -6.03
C THR A 159 13.17 61.88 -6.41
N LYS A 160 12.65 62.16 -7.61
CA LYS A 160 11.53 61.42 -8.20
C LYS A 160 11.96 60.07 -8.77
N ASN A 161 13.05 60.03 -9.54
CA ASN A 161 13.57 58.80 -10.12
C ASN A 161 13.89 57.78 -9.03
N LYS A 162 14.64 58.17 -7.98
CA LYS A 162 14.95 57.28 -6.84
C LYS A 162 13.71 56.68 -6.18
N LYS A 163 12.62 57.43 -6.06
CA LYS A 163 11.33 56.91 -5.54
C LYS A 163 10.65 55.94 -6.50
N LEU A 164 10.70 56.21 -7.81
CA LEU A 164 10.19 55.29 -8.82
C LEU A 164 11.03 54.00 -8.88
N ASP A 165 12.35 54.10 -8.73
CA ASP A 165 13.26 52.94 -8.65
C ASP A 165 12.96 52.08 -7.40
N GLU A 166 12.72 52.72 -6.25
CA GLU A 166 12.28 52.06 -5.00
C GLU A 166 10.90 51.37 -5.16
N GLU A 167 9.94 52.02 -5.84
CA GLU A 167 8.61 51.48 -6.12
C GLU A 167 8.66 50.32 -7.14
N ILE A 168 9.46 50.44 -8.21
CA ILE A 168 9.71 49.37 -9.18
C ILE A 168 10.38 48.17 -8.49
N ALA A 169 11.31 48.40 -7.57
CA ALA A 169 11.96 47.34 -6.79
C ALA A 169 10.98 46.62 -5.84
N SER A 170 10.08 47.35 -5.18
CA SER A 170 9.05 46.75 -4.31
C SER A 170 8.03 45.93 -5.11
N LEU A 171 7.50 46.48 -6.20
CA LEU A 171 6.59 45.78 -7.11
C LEU A 171 7.25 44.55 -7.75
N SER A 172 8.54 44.63 -8.12
CA SER A 172 9.29 43.48 -8.64
C SER A 172 9.42 42.35 -7.62
N LYS A 173 9.58 42.70 -6.33
CA LYS A 173 9.63 41.75 -5.22
C LYS A 173 8.27 41.11 -4.95
N GLU A 174 7.19 41.87 -5.02
CA GLU A 174 5.82 41.33 -4.94
C GLU A 174 5.53 40.38 -6.10
N VAL A 175 5.85 40.76 -7.34
CA VAL A 175 5.70 39.90 -8.53
C VAL A 175 6.50 38.60 -8.38
N TYR A 176 7.68 38.62 -7.77
CA TYR A 176 8.43 37.41 -7.44
C TYR A 176 7.70 36.54 -6.39
N GLN A 177 7.17 37.15 -5.33
CA GLN A 177 6.39 36.44 -4.31
C GLN A 177 5.11 35.82 -4.88
N TYR A 178 4.36 36.54 -5.72
CA TYR A 178 3.18 36.01 -6.41
C TYR A 178 3.52 34.88 -7.39
N LYS A 179 4.66 34.96 -8.09
CA LYS A 179 5.16 33.83 -8.90
C LYS A 179 5.47 32.61 -8.02
N GLN A 180 6.07 32.80 -6.86
CA GLN A 180 6.39 31.72 -5.93
C GLN A 180 5.13 31.10 -5.29
N THR A 181 4.13 31.89 -4.91
CA THR A 181 2.85 31.34 -4.40
C THR A 181 2.09 30.61 -5.51
N LEU A 182 2.09 31.13 -6.74
CA LEU A 182 1.45 30.48 -7.89
C LEU A 182 2.13 29.14 -8.24
N THR A 183 3.46 29.04 -8.23
CA THR A 183 4.14 27.74 -8.43
C THR A 183 3.84 26.76 -7.30
N ASN A 184 3.78 27.22 -6.05
CA ASN A 184 3.36 26.40 -4.92
C ASN A 184 1.91 25.90 -5.06
N MET A 185 0.96 26.76 -5.47
CA MET A 185 -0.42 26.38 -5.75
C MET A 185 -0.54 25.40 -6.92
N ARG A 186 0.22 25.60 -8.00
CA ARG A 186 0.29 24.64 -9.11
C ARG A 186 0.81 23.27 -8.64
N ASN A 187 1.81 23.25 -7.77
CA ASN A 187 2.36 22.04 -7.19
C ASN A 187 1.39 21.33 -6.22
N THR A 188 0.52 22.07 -5.50
CA THR A 188 -0.54 21.43 -4.69
C THR A 188 -1.67 20.90 -5.57
N ILE A 189 -2.06 21.61 -6.64
CA ILE A 189 -3.06 21.12 -7.62
C ILE A 189 -2.59 19.81 -8.28
N LEU A 190 -1.31 19.72 -8.69
CA LEU A 190 -0.75 18.49 -9.25
C LEU A 190 -0.84 17.32 -8.25
N LYS A 191 -0.43 17.52 -6.99
CA LYS A 191 -0.53 16.51 -5.93
C LYS A 191 -1.97 16.12 -5.58
N LEU A 192 -2.93 17.04 -5.74
CA LEU A 192 -4.36 16.73 -5.58
C LEU A 192 -4.90 15.93 -6.76
N ASN A 193 -4.47 16.23 -8.00
CA ASN A 193 -4.84 15.47 -9.19
C ASN A 193 -4.24 14.05 -9.18
N GLU A 194 -2.99 13.88 -8.72
CA GLU A 194 -2.38 12.56 -8.48
C GLU A 194 -3.21 11.73 -7.49
N LYS A 195 -3.55 12.31 -6.33
CA LYS A 195 -4.42 11.66 -5.33
C LYS A 195 -5.82 11.37 -5.86
N PHE A 196 -6.40 12.26 -6.66
CA PHE A 196 -7.70 12.07 -7.29
C PHE A 196 -7.66 10.92 -8.30
N SER A 197 -6.60 10.81 -9.10
CA SER A 197 -6.39 9.69 -10.02
C SER A 197 -6.26 8.36 -9.27
N GLN A 198 -5.43 8.30 -8.24
CA GLN A 198 -5.28 7.12 -7.38
C GLN A 198 -6.60 6.73 -6.66
N ASN A 199 -7.40 7.71 -6.25
CA ASN A 199 -8.68 7.45 -5.60
C ASN A 199 -9.75 6.99 -6.60
N LYS A 200 -9.75 7.52 -7.83
CA LYS A 200 -10.60 7.05 -8.92
C LYS A 200 -10.24 5.62 -9.34
N GLU A 201 -8.94 5.31 -9.43
CA GLU A 201 -8.46 3.96 -9.70
C GLU A 201 -8.91 2.95 -8.63
N LYS A 202 -8.74 3.29 -7.34
CA LYS A 202 -9.27 2.48 -6.22
C LYS A 202 -10.78 2.34 -6.25
N SER A 203 -11.51 3.42 -6.58
CA SER A 203 -12.96 3.37 -6.72
C SER A 203 -13.39 2.43 -7.85
N ASN A 204 -12.67 2.43 -8.98
CA ASN A 204 -12.93 1.50 -10.08
C ASN A 204 -12.61 0.05 -9.68
N MET A 205 -11.51 -0.20 -8.97
CA MET A 205 -11.18 -1.53 -8.44
C MET A 205 -12.30 -2.06 -7.53
N LEU A 206 -12.72 -1.27 -6.53
CA LEU A 206 -13.78 -1.64 -5.59
C LEU A 206 -15.15 -1.84 -6.28
N LEU A 207 -15.44 -1.09 -7.36
CA LEU A 207 -16.63 -1.34 -8.18
C LEU A 207 -16.54 -2.67 -8.92
N SER A 208 -15.41 -2.96 -9.59
CA SER A 208 -15.21 -4.24 -10.29
C SER A 208 -15.16 -5.46 -9.36
N GLU A 209 -14.66 -5.28 -8.13
CA GLU A 209 -14.68 -6.31 -7.07
C GLU A 209 -16.10 -6.57 -6.59
N ASN A 210 -16.90 -5.51 -6.39
CA ASN A 210 -18.31 -5.62 -6.02
C ASN A 210 -19.15 -6.27 -7.14
N GLU A 211 -18.93 -5.90 -8.40
CA GLU A 211 -19.53 -6.55 -9.57
C GLU A 211 -19.17 -8.05 -9.64
N TRP A 212 -17.89 -8.40 -9.40
CA TRP A 212 -17.44 -9.79 -9.36
C TRP A 212 -18.08 -10.60 -8.21
N ILE A 213 -18.15 -10.02 -7.00
CA ILE A 213 -18.81 -10.61 -5.83
C ILE A 213 -20.31 -10.83 -6.11
N GLN A 214 -21.00 -9.85 -6.71
CA GLN A 214 -22.40 -10.01 -7.12
C GLN A 214 -22.57 -11.14 -8.16
N CYS A 215 -21.67 -11.24 -9.15
CA CYS A 215 -21.66 -12.36 -10.09
C CYS A 215 -21.42 -13.72 -9.41
N SER A 216 -20.53 -13.80 -8.41
CA SER A 216 -20.29 -15.03 -7.64
C SER A 216 -21.54 -15.46 -6.87
N TYR A 217 -22.14 -14.55 -6.08
CA TYR A 217 -23.36 -14.86 -5.33
C TYR A 217 -24.54 -15.19 -6.24
N LEU A 218 -24.66 -14.57 -7.43
CA LEU A 218 -25.69 -14.93 -8.42
C LEU A 218 -25.45 -16.30 -9.06
N ALA A 219 -24.21 -16.78 -9.16
CA ALA A 219 -23.89 -18.13 -9.62
C ALA A 219 -24.16 -19.17 -8.52
N GLU A 220 -23.72 -18.89 -7.28
CA GLU A 220 -23.99 -19.72 -6.11
C GLU A 220 -25.49 -19.86 -5.85
N LEU A 221 -26.26 -18.76 -5.95
CA LEU A 221 -27.71 -18.77 -5.80
C LEU A 221 -28.38 -19.67 -6.85
N LYS A 222 -27.97 -19.59 -8.13
CA LYS A 222 -28.53 -20.43 -9.20
C LYS A 222 -28.21 -21.92 -9.03
N GLU A 223 -27.01 -22.27 -8.56
CA GLU A 223 -26.70 -23.68 -8.29
C GLU A 223 -27.47 -24.20 -7.07
N ASN A 224 -27.68 -23.37 -6.04
CA ASN A 224 -28.56 -23.70 -4.92
C ASN A 224 -30.05 -23.82 -5.33
N GLU A 225 -30.55 -22.97 -6.23
CA GLU A 225 -31.89 -23.10 -6.83
C GLU A 225 -32.03 -24.41 -7.61
N LYS A 226 -31.02 -24.78 -8.42
CA LYS A 226 -30.97 -26.04 -9.15
C LYS A 226 -30.96 -27.25 -8.20
N LEU A 227 -30.13 -27.25 -7.15
CA LEU A 227 -30.13 -28.30 -6.14
C LEU A 227 -31.49 -28.40 -5.42
N CYS A 228 -32.14 -27.28 -5.12
CA CYS A 228 -33.51 -27.27 -4.57
C CYS A 228 -34.52 -27.93 -5.52
N LEU A 229 -34.43 -27.68 -6.84
CA LEU A 229 -35.27 -28.34 -7.84
C LEU A 229 -35.00 -29.85 -7.91
N GLU A 230 -33.74 -30.27 -7.90
CA GLU A 230 -33.34 -31.68 -7.87
C GLU A 230 -33.90 -32.40 -6.62
N TYR A 231 -33.84 -31.79 -5.43
CA TYR A 231 -34.48 -32.34 -4.22
C TYR A 231 -36.00 -32.35 -4.29
N ILE A 232 -36.64 -31.34 -4.89
CA ILE A 232 -38.10 -31.30 -5.11
C ILE A 232 -38.53 -32.46 -6.03
N ASP A 233 -37.77 -32.79 -7.06
CA ASP A 233 -38.07 -33.92 -7.95
C ASP A 233 -37.80 -35.28 -7.29
N GLN A 234 -36.75 -35.42 -6.48
CA GLN A 234 -36.56 -36.60 -5.62
C GLN A 234 -37.74 -36.80 -4.66
N LEU A 235 -38.25 -35.73 -4.06
CA LEU A 235 -39.44 -35.80 -3.19
C LEU A 235 -40.73 -36.16 -3.95
N LYS A 236 -40.87 -35.77 -5.22
CA LYS A 236 -41.98 -36.24 -6.08
C LYS A 236 -41.87 -37.74 -6.36
N LEU A 237 -40.67 -38.24 -6.69
CA LEU A 237 -40.42 -39.66 -6.94
C LEU A 237 -40.74 -40.50 -5.69
N LEU A 238 -40.16 -40.15 -4.53
CA LEU A 238 -40.44 -40.83 -3.25
C LEU A 238 -41.93 -40.80 -2.86
N LYS A 239 -42.64 -39.71 -3.18
CA LYS A 239 -44.09 -39.61 -2.95
C LYS A 239 -44.90 -40.51 -3.88
N ASN A 240 -44.46 -40.70 -5.13
CA ASN A 240 -45.08 -41.63 -6.06
C ASN A 240 -44.84 -43.08 -5.64
N GLU A 241 -43.59 -43.45 -5.32
CA GLU A 241 -43.22 -44.77 -4.78
C GLU A 241 -44.02 -45.12 -3.52
N LEU A 242 -44.17 -44.16 -2.59
CA LEU A 242 -44.99 -44.32 -1.38
C LEU A 242 -46.48 -44.57 -1.72
N ASN A 243 -46.99 -43.93 -2.76
CA ASN A 243 -48.39 -44.10 -3.19
C ASN A 243 -48.60 -45.45 -3.92
N GLU A 244 -47.63 -45.88 -4.73
CA GLU A 244 -47.63 -47.22 -5.35
C GLU A 244 -47.55 -48.32 -4.28
N LEU A 245 -46.63 -48.20 -3.31
CA LEU A 245 -46.51 -49.12 -2.19
C LEU A 245 -47.79 -49.15 -1.34
N LYS A 246 -48.46 -48.00 -1.16
CA LYS A 246 -49.76 -47.91 -0.50
C LYS A 246 -50.87 -48.63 -1.29
N ASN A 247 -50.89 -48.52 -2.62
CA ASN A 247 -51.84 -49.26 -3.46
C ASN A 247 -51.62 -50.77 -3.34
N VAL A 248 -50.38 -51.25 -3.45
CA VAL A 248 -50.02 -52.65 -3.26
C VAL A 248 -50.40 -53.14 -1.85
N TYR A 249 -50.21 -52.32 -0.81
CA TYR A 249 -50.67 -52.64 0.54
C TYR A 249 -52.20 -52.79 0.62
N MET A 250 -52.97 -51.90 -0.02
CA MET A 250 -54.43 -52.02 -0.07
C MET A 250 -54.88 -53.28 -0.82
N GLU A 251 -54.24 -53.62 -1.94
CA GLU A 251 -54.48 -54.88 -2.67
C GLU A 251 -54.23 -56.10 -1.77
N LYS A 252 -53.12 -56.12 -1.02
CA LYS A 252 -52.83 -57.20 -0.07
C LYS A 252 -53.79 -57.23 1.13
N GLN A 253 -54.33 -56.08 1.54
CA GLN A 253 -55.40 -56.04 2.54
C GLN A 253 -56.72 -56.63 1.99
N TYR A 254 -57.07 -56.35 0.73
CA TYR A 254 -58.23 -56.97 0.07
C TYR A 254 -58.05 -58.48 -0.15
N GLU A 255 -56.85 -58.93 -0.55
CA GLU A 255 -56.50 -60.36 -0.62
C GLU A 255 -56.64 -61.04 0.74
N SER A 256 -56.06 -60.46 1.81
CA SER A 256 -56.21 -60.99 3.18
C SER A 256 -57.67 -61.12 3.55
N LYS A 257 -58.47 -60.06 3.37
CA LYS A 257 -59.90 -60.06 3.68
C LYS A 257 -60.68 -61.11 2.86
N SER A 258 -60.27 -61.40 1.62
CA SER A 258 -60.83 -62.49 0.81
C SER A 258 -60.45 -63.88 1.32
N TRP A 259 -59.28 -64.04 1.93
CA TRP A 259 -58.90 -65.27 2.62
C TRP A 259 -59.60 -65.43 3.97
N ASP A 260 -59.80 -64.33 4.71
CA ASP A 260 -60.56 -64.32 5.96
C ASP A 260 -62.02 -64.73 5.74
N THR A 261 -62.70 -64.21 4.70
CA THR A 261 -64.08 -64.63 4.39
C THR A 261 -64.16 -66.06 3.87
N LYS A 262 -63.19 -66.54 3.08
CA LYS A 262 -63.09 -67.97 2.70
C LYS A 262 -62.89 -68.86 3.93
N LEU A 263 -62.09 -68.42 4.90
CA LEU A 263 -61.87 -69.14 6.17
C LEU A 263 -63.14 -69.16 7.03
N GLN A 264 -63.88 -68.04 7.10
CA GLN A 264 -65.19 -67.98 7.75
C GLN A 264 -66.18 -68.96 7.11
N LEU A 265 -66.33 -68.93 5.78
CA LEU A 265 -67.18 -69.89 5.04
C LEU A 265 -66.76 -71.34 5.27
N LEU A 266 -65.46 -71.65 5.36
CA LEU A 266 -64.99 -73.00 5.70
C LEU A 266 -65.27 -73.40 7.16
N ILE A 267 -65.30 -72.44 8.10
CA ILE A 267 -65.71 -72.67 9.48
C ILE A 267 -67.22 -72.88 9.56
N GLU A 268 -68.01 -72.11 8.81
CA GLU A 268 -69.46 -72.24 8.70
C GLU A 268 -69.85 -73.57 8.08
N ILE A 269 -69.28 -73.94 6.92
CA ILE A 269 -69.49 -75.26 6.28
C ILE A 269 -69.07 -76.41 7.23
N LYS A 270 -67.96 -76.25 7.98
CA LYS A 270 -67.54 -77.24 8.98
C LYS A 270 -68.53 -77.35 10.15
N ASN A 271 -69.15 -76.25 10.55
CA ASN A 271 -70.18 -76.24 11.58
C ASN A 271 -71.51 -76.79 11.05
N GLU A 272 -71.87 -76.54 9.79
CA GLU A 272 -73.01 -77.20 9.13
C GLU A 272 -72.80 -78.71 9.02
N ILE A 273 -71.61 -79.16 8.62
CA ILE A 273 -71.27 -80.59 8.57
C ILE A 273 -71.42 -81.19 9.97
N LYS A 274 -70.90 -80.52 11.01
CA LYS A 274 -71.09 -80.94 12.41
C LYS A 274 -72.56 -80.95 12.87
N ASN A 275 -73.38 -80.03 12.38
CA ASN A 275 -74.80 -80.00 12.71
C ASN A 275 -75.56 -81.13 12.00
N LYS A 276 -75.17 -81.46 10.76
CA LYS A 276 -75.62 -82.66 10.02
C LYS A 276 -75.04 -83.97 10.62
N GLU A 277 -73.89 -83.91 11.29
CA GLU A 277 -73.39 -84.97 12.21
C GLU A 277 -74.17 -84.99 13.55
N GLY A 278 -74.98 -83.98 13.85
CA GLY A 278 -76.02 -84.01 14.88
C GLY A 278 -77.26 -84.79 14.41
N ASP A 279 -77.66 -84.60 13.15
CA ASP A 279 -78.70 -85.42 12.50
C ASP A 279 -78.28 -86.90 12.31
N LEU A 280 -76.99 -87.22 12.49
CA LEU A 280 -76.52 -88.60 12.70
C LEU A 280 -77.03 -89.23 14.02
N GLY A 281 -77.84 -88.52 14.81
CA GLY A 281 -78.68 -89.11 15.85
C GLY A 281 -79.44 -90.35 15.38
N ASP A 282 -79.98 -90.36 14.15
CA ASP A 282 -80.61 -91.54 13.56
C ASP A 282 -79.60 -92.70 13.37
N ILE A 283 -78.36 -92.41 12.99
CA ILE A 283 -77.31 -93.43 12.82
C ILE A 283 -76.85 -93.98 14.18
N ASP A 284 -76.76 -93.15 15.23
CA ASP A 284 -76.42 -93.63 16.57
C ASP A 284 -77.61 -94.34 17.25
N ILE A 285 -78.86 -93.97 16.95
CA ILE A 285 -80.06 -94.74 17.29
C ILE A 285 -80.01 -96.11 16.59
N MET A 286 -79.71 -96.16 15.28
CA MET A 286 -79.55 -97.42 14.54
C MET A 286 -78.40 -98.28 15.09
N LYS A 287 -77.25 -97.69 15.46
CA LYS A 287 -76.15 -98.43 16.13
C LYS A 287 -76.58 -99.01 17.47
N ASN A 288 -77.30 -98.23 18.29
CA ASN A 288 -77.81 -98.69 19.58
C ASN A 288 -78.87 -99.79 19.41
N GLU A 289 -79.69 -99.74 18.37
CA GLU A 289 -80.65 -100.80 18.07
C GLU A 289 -79.98 -102.06 17.51
N ILE A 290 -78.99 -101.92 16.61
CA ILE A 290 -78.12 -103.03 16.19
C ILE A 290 -77.43 -103.65 17.42
N HIS A 291 -76.97 -102.84 18.39
CA HIS A 291 -76.37 -103.35 19.61
C HIS A 291 -77.40 -104.06 20.52
N ARG A 292 -78.63 -103.55 20.63
CA ARG A 292 -79.74 -104.28 21.30
C ARG A 292 -80.05 -105.60 20.60
N MET A 293 -80.07 -105.64 19.28
CA MET A 293 -80.27 -106.86 18.50
C MET A 293 -79.12 -107.86 18.69
N GLN A 294 -77.86 -107.40 18.73
CA GLN A 294 -76.68 -108.23 19.04
C GLN A 294 -76.69 -108.77 20.48
N ILE A 295 -77.14 -107.97 21.46
CA ILE A 295 -77.35 -108.44 22.83
C ILE A 295 -78.45 -109.50 22.86
N ARG A 296 -79.56 -109.29 22.14
CA ARG A 296 -80.65 -110.28 22.03
C ARG A 296 -80.21 -111.55 21.31
N GLU A 297 -79.36 -111.46 20.28
CA GLU A 297 -78.72 -112.58 19.60
C GLU A 297 -77.80 -113.35 20.57
N SER A 298 -76.99 -112.64 21.37
CA SER A 298 -76.14 -113.26 22.39
C SER A 298 -76.94 -113.93 23.51
N GLN A 299 -78.08 -113.35 23.91
CA GLN A 299 -79.02 -113.97 24.85
C GLN A 299 -79.69 -115.21 24.26
N LEU A 300 -80.11 -115.17 23.00
CA LEU A 300 -80.66 -116.33 22.29
C LEU A 300 -79.60 -117.43 22.11
N LYS A 301 -78.35 -117.08 21.80
CA LYS A 301 -77.21 -118.01 21.80
C LYS A 301 -77.01 -118.64 23.17
N LYS A 302 -77.05 -117.89 24.27
CA LYS A 302 -76.97 -118.43 25.63
C LYS A 302 -78.15 -119.33 26.02
N ILE A 303 -79.34 -119.08 25.49
CA ILE A 303 -80.51 -119.96 25.69
C ILE A 303 -80.32 -121.26 24.88
N LEU A 304 -79.80 -121.17 23.66
CA LEU A 304 -79.50 -122.32 22.80
C LEU A 304 -78.33 -123.15 23.36
N GLU A 305 -77.27 -122.50 23.84
CA GLU A 305 -76.17 -123.10 24.62
C GLU A 305 -76.68 -123.77 25.89
N LYS A 306 -77.68 -123.21 26.58
CA LYS A 306 -78.31 -123.87 27.73
C LYS A 306 -79.08 -125.12 27.31
N ILE A 307 -79.86 -125.07 26.22
CA ILE A 307 -80.58 -126.23 25.68
C ILE A 307 -79.59 -127.31 25.20
N MET A 308 -78.47 -126.91 24.61
CA MET A 308 -77.36 -127.81 24.30
C MET A 308 -76.74 -128.40 25.58
N LEU A 309 -76.50 -127.62 26.63
CA LEU A 309 -75.99 -128.11 27.92
C LEU A 309 -76.95 -129.09 28.61
N ASP A 310 -78.26 -128.85 28.57
CA ASP A 310 -79.26 -129.76 29.14
C ASP A 310 -79.36 -131.07 28.33
N LEU A 311 -79.13 -131.03 27.01
CA LEU A 311 -78.92 -132.22 26.16
C LEU A 311 -77.58 -132.92 26.43
N GLU A 312 -76.49 -132.17 26.53
CA GLU A 312 -75.14 -132.64 26.83
C GLU A 312 -75.07 -133.29 28.20
N VAL A 313 -75.80 -132.82 29.22
CA VAL A 313 -75.89 -133.48 30.54
C VAL A 313 -76.60 -134.84 30.44
N CYS A 314 -77.57 -134.99 29.54
CA CYS A 314 -78.21 -136.27 29.27
C CYS A 314 -77.29 -137.23 28.50
N ILE A 315 -76.39 -136.72 27.65
CA ILE A 315 -75.44 -137.51 26.86
C ILE A 315 -74.15 -137.82 27.65
N SER A 316 -73.70 -136.91 28.52
CA SER A 316 -72.47 -137.01 29.33
C SER A 316 -72.52 -138.13 30.38
N ARG A 317 -73.72 -138.58 30.77
CA ARG A 317 -73.92 -139.81 31.56
C ARG A 317 -73.74 -141.11 30.76
N ARG A 318 -73.56 -141.02 29.45
CA ARG A 318 -73.33 -142.14 28.52
C ARG A 318 -71.93 -142.11 27.90
N GLU A 319 -71.39 -140.93 27.64
CA GLU A 319 -70.05 -140.72 27.07
C GLU A 319 -68.93 -140.59 28.11
N THR A 320 -69.23 -140.87 29.39
CA THR A 320 -68.19 -141.10 30.42
C THR A 320 -67.42 -142.41 30.21
N ILE A 321 -67.62 -143.10 29.08
CA ILE A 321 -66.76 -144.13 28.51
C ILE A 321 -66.44 -143.74 27.05
N TYR A 322 -65.36 -142.98 26.81
CA TYR A 322 -64.29 -143.22 25.80
C TYR A 322 -63.34 -142.01 25.63
N ASN A 323 -62.31 -141.91 26.49
CA ASN A 323 -61.01 -141.24 26.27
C ASN A 323 -60.97 -139.86 25.55
N LYS A 324 -60.66 -138.76 26.25
CA LYS A 324 -59.28 -138.26 26.56
C LYS A 324 -58.37 -138.00 25.33
N VAL A 325 -57.65 -136.87 25.38
CA VAL A 325 -56.57 -136.39 24.47
C VAL A 325 -57.13 -135.72 23.18
N ALA A 326 -56.71 -134.53 22.71
CA ALA A 326 -55.52 -133.72 23.03
C ALA A 326 -55.72 -132.17 23.09
N ALA A 327 -54.99 -131.53 24.01
CA ALA A 327 -54.04 -130.41 23.79
C ALA A 327 -54.40 -129.07 23.06
N LYS A 328 -54.14 -127.95 23.79
CA LYS A 328 -53.28 -126.78 23.39
C LYS A 328 -53.85 -125.74 22.37
N ASP A 329 -53.36 -124.48 22.26
CA ASP A 329 -52.33 -123.67 22.96
C ASP A 329 -52.51 -122.12 22.71
N ILE A 330 -51.82 -121.25 23.49
CA ILE A 330 -51.22 -119.92 23.09
C ILE A 330 -52.11 -118.73 22.57
N ARG A 331 -51.73 -117.41 22.59
CA ARG A 331 -51.10 -116.48 23.59
C ARG A 331 -50.92 -115.02 23.03
N LEU A 332 -51.10 -113.96 23.86
CA LEU A 332 -50.58 -112.53 23.70
C LEU A 332 -51.11 -111.71 22.47
N LYS A 333 -50.88 -110.40 22.19
CA LYS A 333 -50.51 -109.08 22.83
C LYS A 333 -50.89 -107.94 21.81
N GLY A 334 -50.77 -106.60 21.96
CA GLY A 334 -50.32 -105.63 23.00
C GLY A 334 -49.71 -104.33 22.36
N LYS A 335 -49.96 -103.09 22.87
CA LYS A 335 -49.47 -101.81 22.25
C LYS A 335 -49.21 -100.64 23.23
N ASN A 336 -48.47 -99.60 22.81
CA ASN A 336 -48.02 -98.41 23.59
C ASN A 336 -47.84 -97.16 22.69
N GLU A 337 -48.16 -95.94 23.17
CA GLU A 337 -48.20 -94.72 22.31
C GLU A 337 -47.46 -93.45 22.80
N ALA A 338 -46.98 -93.38 24.04
CA ALA A 338 -46.53 -92.12 24.66
C ALA A 338 -45.28 -91.45 24.03
N LYS A 339 -44.51 -92.14 23.18
CA LYS A 339 -43.12 -91.77 22.86
C LYS A 339 -42.94 -90.67 21.79
N GLN A 340 -43.96 -90.36 20.99
CA GLN A 340 -43.81 -89.52 19.78
C GLN A 340 -43.92 -88.00 20.02
N LYS A 341 -44.63 -87.54 21.06
CA LYS A 341 -44.92 -86.09 21.25
C LYS A 341 -43.73 -85.27 21.77
N PHE A 342 -42.78 -85.88 22.49
CA PHE A 342 -41.63 -85.17 23.06
C PHE A 342 -40.59 -84.70 22.03
N LEU A 343 -40.33 -85.50 20.99
CA LEU A 343 -39.27 -85.23 20.02
C LEU A 343 -39.46 -83.89 19.28
N LYS A 344 -40.69 -83.64 18.79
CA LYS A 344 -41.01 -82.41 18.01
C LYS A 344 -40.78 -81.11 18.79
N LYS A 345 -40.87 -81.12 20.12
CA LYS A 345 -40.65 -79.92 20.96
C LYS A 345 -39.16 -79.63 21.21
N LEU A 346 -38.30 -80.65 21.11
CA LEU A 346 -36.85 -80.53 21.26
C LEU A 346 -36.20 -79.86 20.02
N ASP A 347 -36.62 -80.24 18.81
CA ASP A 347 -36.05 -79.69 17.58
C ASP A 347 -36.44 -78.22 17.33
N TYR A 348 -37.62 -77.77 17.77
CA TYR A 348 -38.00 -76.35 17.74
C TYR A 348 -37.02 -75.48 18.56
N LEU A 349 -36.66 -75.92 19.77
CA LEU A 349 -35.72 -75.22 20.63
C LEU A 349 -34.30 -75.18 20.01
N ARG A 350 -33.86 -76.26 19.36
CA ARG A 350 -32.60 -76.29 18.59
C ARG A 350 -32.56 -75.25 17.46
N ILE A 351 -33.68 -74.99 16.79
CA ILE A 351 -33.76 -73.98 15.71
C ILE A 351 -33.63 -72.56 16.27
N ASN A 352 -34.32 -72.24 17.37
CA ASN A 352 -34.20 -70.91 18.00
C ASN A 352 -32.79 -70.66 18.56
N ILE A 353 -32.15 -71.68 19.17
CA ILE A 353 -30.75 -71.57 19.61
C ILE A 353 -29.80 -71.27 18.44
N LYS A 354 -30.03 -71.85 17.25
CA LYS A 354 -29.26 -71.51 16.04
C LYS A 354 -29.47 -70.06 15.59
N LYS A 355 -30.71 -69.55 15.61
CA LYS A 355 -31.02 -68.15 15.25
C LYS A 355 -30.30 -67.15 16.17
N ILE A 356 -30.46 -67.30 17.48
CA ILE A 356 -29.81 -66.46 18.49
C ILE A 356 -28.28 -66.50 18.30
N LYS A 357 -27.70 -67.69 18.06
CA LYS A 357 -26.25 -67.83 17.80
C LYS A 357 -25.79 -67.15 16.50
N THR A 358 -26.65 -66.98 15.49
CA THR A 358 -26.33 -66.14 14.31
C THR A 358 -26.52 -64.65 14.55
N GLU A 359 -27.40 -64.24 15.47
CA GLU A 359 -27.60 -62.85 15.84
C GLU A 359 -26.47 -62.33 16.73
N CYS A 360 -26.03 -63.12 17.74
CA CYS A 360 -24.83 -62.81 18.53
C CYS A 360 -23.61 -62.56 17.61
N LYS A 361 -23.35 -63.43 16.64
CA LYS A 361 -22.27 -63.26 15.67
C LYS A 361 -22.36 -61.96 14.85
N LYS A 362 -23.56 -61.48 14.52
CA LYS A 362 -23.74 -60.17 13.86
C LYS A 362 -23.43 -59.02 14.80
N LEU A 363 -23.84 -59.12 16.07
CA LEU A 363 -23.53 -58.12 17.10
C LEU A 363 -22.03 -58.07 17.42
N ASP A 364 -21.34 -59.22 17.47
CA ASP A 364 -19.89 -59.30 17.64
C ASP A 364 -19.13 -58.62 16.50
N LEU A 365 -19.55 -58.86 15.24
CA LEU A 365 -19.00 -58.19 14.06
C LEU A 365 -19.26 -56.67 14.09
N ASN A 366 -20.49 -56.24 14.37
CA ASN A 366 -20.83 -54.82 14.48
C ASN A 366 -20.04 -54.13 15.59
N LYS A 367 -19.85 -54.80 16.73
CA LYS A 367 -19.00 -54.30 17.83
C LYS A 367 -17.55 -54.11 17.36
N SER A 368 -16.97 -55.07 16.66
CA SER A 368 -15.61 -54.96 16.13
C SER A 368 -15.47 -53.82 15.11
N VAL A 369 -16.48 -53.57 14.26
CA VAL A 369 -16.50 -52.40 13.36
C VAL A 369 -16.53 -51.09 14.16
N LEU A 370 -17.40 -50.98 15.16
CA LEU A 370 -17.50 -49.79 16.03
C LEU A 370 -16.22 -49.54 16.84
N GLU A 371 -15.53 -50.59 17.30
CA GLU A 371 -14.22 -50.47 17.98
C GLU A 371 -13.13 -49.98 17.03
N ASN A 372 -13.11 -50.45 15.78
CA ASN A 372 -12.21 -49.94 14.74
C ASN A 372 -12.50 -48.48 14.36
N ASP A 373 -13.77 -48.10 14.22
CA ASP A 373 -14.15 -46.72 13.87
C ASP A 373 -13.94 -45.74 15.03
N LYS A 374 -14.12 -46.19 16.28
CA LYS A 374 -13.67 -45.48 17.48
C LYS A 374 -12.15 -45.24 17.42
N MET A 375 -11.35 -46.26 17.13
CA MET A 375 -9.89 -46.12 17.06
C MET A 375 -9.45 -45.15 15.94
N LYS A 376 -10.13 -45.14 14.79
CA LYS A 376 -9.91 -44.14 13.72
C LYS A 376 -10.24 -42.72 14.20
N LEU A 377 -11.33 -42.54 14.95
CA LEU A 377 -11.72 -41.25 15.51
C LEU A 377 -10.73 -40.76 16.58
N GLU A 378 -10.26 -41.64 17.47
CA GLU A 378 -9.23 -41.33 18.46
C GLU A 378 -7.90 -40.93 17.78
N ASN A 379 -7.46 -41.67 16.75
CA ASN A 379 -6.28 -41.32 15.96
C ASN A 379 -6.44 -39.96 15.25
N LYS A 380 -7.61 -39.66 14.68
CA LYS A 380 -7.91 -38.37 14.05
C LYS A 380 -7.94 -37.23 15.07
N LEU A 381 -8.48 -37.47 16.27
CA LEU A 381 -8.53 -36.49 17.35
C LEU A 381 -7.14 -36.20 17.92
N THR A 382 -6.29 -37.22 18.11
CA THR A 382 -4.89 -37.01 18.52
C THR A 382 -4.08 -36.26 17.45
N TYR A 383 -4.29 -36.54 16.16
CA TYR A 383 -3.66 -35.79 15.07
C TYR A 383 -4.10 -34.32 15.06
N LEU A 384 -5.40 -34.04 15.18
CA LEU A 384 -5.92 -32.68 15.25
C LEU A 384 -5.41 -31.94 16.50
N ASN A 385 -5.34 -32.60 17.65
CA ASN A 385 -4.80 -32.01 18.88
C ASN A 385 -3.30 -31.67 18.75
N ASN A 386 -2.50 -32.55 18.15
CA ASN A 386 -1.08 -32.28 17.87
C ASN A 386 -0.91 -31.10 16.91
N ASN A 387 -1.78 -30.98 15.89
CA ASN A 387 -1.79 -29.83 14.98
C ASN A 387 -2.21 -28.53 15.69
N MET A 388 -3.20 -28.57 16.58
CA MET A 388 -3.56 -27.42 17.42
C MET A 388 -2.38 -26.98 18.32
N ILE A 389 -1.64 -27.92 18.89
CA ILE A 389 -0.44 -27.63 19.71
C ILE A 389 0.68 -27.02 18.85
N SER A 390 0.90 -27.49 17.61
CA SER A 390 1.92 -26.90 16.72
C SER A 390 1.52 -25.50 16.22
N ILE A 391 0.24 -25.28 15.92
CA ILE A 391 -0.32 -23.96 15.59
C ILE A 391 -0.19 -23.01 16.79
N GLN A 392 -0.53 -23.45 18.01
CA GLN A 392 -0.40 -22.61 19.20
C GLN A 392 1.06 -22.22 19.49
N LYS A 393 2.02 -23.13 19.27
CA LYS A 393 3.46 -22.80 19.35
C LYS A 393 3.84 -21.75 18.31
N SER A 394 3.47 -21.97 17.04
CA SER A 394 3.72 -21.01 15.95
C SER A 394 3.12 -19.63 16.22
N ILE A 395 1.91 -19.56 16.78
CA ILE A 395 1.28 -18.31 17.23
C ILE A 395 2.11 -17.64 18.33
N ASN A 396 2.52 -18.37 19.35
CA ASN A 396 3.34 -17.83 20.45
C ASN A 396 4.72 -17.32 19.94
N ASP A 397 5.35 -18.06 19.03
CA ASP A 397 6.61 -17.67 18.40
C ASP A 397 6.45 -16.41 17.54
N ILE A 398 5.36 -16.30 16.77
CA ILE A 398 5.01 -15.11 15.98
C ILE A 398 4.73 -13.90 16.89
N LEU A 399 3.99 -14.08 18.00
CA LEU A 399 3.72 -13.02 18.97
C LEU A 399 5.02 -12.48 19.58
N LYS A 400 5.93 -13.37 20.01
CA LYS A 400 7.24 -12.96 20.53
C LYS A 400 8.06 -12.19 19.48
N ASN A 401 8.09 -12.66 18.23
CA ASN A 401 8.75 -11.94 17.13
C ASN A 401 8.13 -10.54 16.90
N ILE A 402 6.82 -10.37 17.06
CA ILE A 402 6.15 -9.07 16.97
C ILE A 402 6.56 -8.16 18.13
N GLU A 403 6.73 -8.69 19.35
CA GLU A 403 7.20 -7.92 20.51
C GLU A 403 8.65 -7.46 20.36
N ASP A 404 9.56 -8.34 19.90
CA ASP A 404 10.96 -8.02 19.61
C ASP A 404 11.11 -6.99 18.47
N ILE A 405 10.31 -7.13 17.40
CA ILE A 405 10.22 -6.13 16.32
C ILE A 405 9.63 -4.81 16.83
N GLY A 406 8.68 -4.86 17.77
CA GLY A 406 8.11 -3.69 18.45
C GLY A 406 9.16 -2.93 19.25
N ALA A 407 9.94 -3.62 20.09
CA ALA A 407 11.01 -3.05 20.90
C ALA A 407 12.11 -2.41 20.04
N THR A 408 12.59 -3.11 19.01
CA THR A 408 13.62 -2.58 18.09
C THR A 408 13.10 -1.39 17.26
N LYS A 409 11.84 -1.41 16.81
CA LYS A 409 11.20 -0.26 16.16
C LYS A 409 11.15 0.97 17.08
N ILE A 410 10.80 0.79 18.35
CA ILE A 410 10.77 1.90 19.34
C ILE A 410 12.19 2.45 19.55
N LYS A 411 13.19 1.60 19.77
CA LYS A 411 14.61 2.01 19.89
C LYS A 411 15.06 2.84 18.68
N ASN A 412 14.73 2.39 17.46
CA ASN A 412 15.05 3.11 16.23
C ASN A 412 14.33 4.47 16.11
N ILE A 413 13.08 4.58 16.56
CA ILE A 413 12.35 5.86 16.61
C ILE A 413 12.99 6.83 17.60
N HIS A 414 13.44 6.37 18.78
CA HIS A 414 14.15 7.21 19.74
C HIS A 414 15.50 7.71 19.19
N ILE A 415 16.30 6.82 18.58
CA ILE A 415 17.58 7.19 17.94
C ILE A 415 17.35 8.18 16.78
N LEU A 416 16.29 8.00 15.98
CA LEU A 416 15.93 8.92 14.91
C LEU A 416 15.50 10.29 15.45
N SER A 417 14.68 10.33 16.50
CA SER A 417 14.25 11.56 17.17
C SER A 417 15.44 12.33 17.77
N TYR A 418 16.36 11.61 18.42
CA TYR A 418 17.62 12.18 18.91
C TYR A 418 18.44 12.79 17.77
N LYS A 419 18.67 12.05 16.68
CA LYS A 419 19.42 12.55 15.51
C LYS A 419 18.74 13.74 14.84
N GLN A 420 17.41 13.76 14.74
CA GLN A 420 16.65 14.90 14.22
C GLN A 420 16.76 16.14 15.11
N ASN A 421 16.70 15.97 16.44
CA ASN A 421 16.83 17.09 17.38
C ASN A 421 18.27 17.60 17.46
N TYR A 422 19.27 16.71 17.36
CA TYR A 422 20.68 17.09 17.22
C TYR A 422 20.95 17.83 15.91
N ALA A 423 20.33 17.42 14.79
CA ALA A 423 20.40 18.16 13.54
C ALA A 423 19.80 19.57 13.66
N LYS A 424 18.61 19.72 14.28
CA LYS A 424 18.00 21.04 14.57
C LYS A 424 18.90 21.90 15.48
N PHE A 425 19.57 21.30 16.46
CA PHE A 425 20.53 21.96 17.34
C PHE A 425 21.73 22.51 16.54
N LEU A 426 22.37 21.68 15.70
CA LEU A 426 23.46 22.13 14.83
C LEU A 426 23.02 23.24 13.87
N ASP A 427 21.80 23.16 13.36
CA ASP A 427 21.20 24.19 12.50
C ASP A 427 20.96 25.52 13.25
N ALA A 428 20.58 25.45 14.54
CA ALA A 428 20.42 26.63 15.40
C ALA A 428 21.76 27.24 15.82
N VAL A 429 22.79 26.42 16.04
CA VAL A 429 24.19 26.86 16.22
C VAL A 429 24.68 27.57 14.96
N LYS A 430 24.50 26.95 13.78
CA LYS A 430 24.88 27.54 12.48
C LYS A 430 24.17 28.86 12.17
N LYS A 431 22.95 29.06 12.69
CA LYS A 431 22.18 30.31 12.57
C LYS A 431 22.51 31.34 13.66
N GLY A 432 23.47 31.07 14.55
CA GLY A 432 23.83 31.97 15.66
C GLY A 432 22.75 32.14 16.73
N GLN A 433 21.75 31.26 16.75
CA GLN A 433 20.59 31.36 17.66
C GLN A 433 20.81 30.62 18.98
N TYR A 434 21.78 29.71 19.04
CA TYR A 434 22.10 28.95 20.25
C TYR A 434 22.89 29.81 21.27
N ARG A 435 22.52 29.69 22.55
CA ARG A 435 23.22 30.30 23.68
C ARG A 435 23.87 29.19 24.51
N LEU A 436 25.19 29.29 24.73
CA LEU A 436 25.93 28.37 25.60
C LEU A 436 25.40 28.47 27.04
N LEU A 437 24.74 27.40 27.50
CA LEU A 437 24.21 27.28 28.87
C LEU A 437 25.33 27.13 29.89
N ILE A 438 26.33 26.32 29.57
CA ILE A 438 27.57 26.16 30.34
C ILE A 438 28.71 26.81 29.54
N LYS A 439 29.51 27.65 30.20
CA LYS A 439 30.60 28.44 29.58
C LYS A 439 32.01 27.96 29.93
N ASN A 440 32.13 26.93 30.77
CA ASN A 440 33.39 26.47 31.33
C ASN A 440 33.45 24.95 31.25
N GLU A 441 34.46 24.40 30.58
CA GLU A 441 34.53 22.99 30.16
C GLU A 441 34.46 22.02 31.34
N LEU A 442 35.23 22.27 32.40
CA LEU A 442 35.19 21.50 33.66
C LEU A 442 33.78 21.39 34.27
N LYS A 443 32.95 22.45 34.15
CA LYS A 443 31.56 22.44 34.66
C LYS A 443 30.60 21.71 33.73
N MET A 444 30.99 21.45 32.48
CA MET A 444 30.26 20.56 31.58
C MET A 444 30.52 19.10 31.97
N ASP A 445 31.77 18.75 32.27
CA ASP A 445 32.15 17.40 32.70
C ASP A 445 31.52 17.01 34.05
N ASP A 446 31.49 17.93 35.02
CA ASP A 446 30.81 17.73 36.32
C ASP A 446 29.30 17.42 36.13
N GLU A 447 28.56 18.26 35.39
CA GLU A 447 27.14 18.07 35.10
C GLU A 447 26.89 16.79 34.26
N PHE A 448 27.79 16.47 33.32
CA PHE A 448 27.69 15.25 32.52
C PHE A 448 27.93 13.99 33.37
N SER A 449 28.81 14.05 34.37
CA SER A 449 29.01 13.00 35.38
C SER A 449 27.76 12.79 36.23
N ASP A 450 27.12 13.86 36.68
CA ASP A 450 25.92 13.78 37.52
C ASP A 450 24.66 13.35 36.75
N GLU A 451 24.50 13.73 35.48
CA GLU A 451 23.48 13.15 34.60
C GLU A 451 23.76 11.67 34.27
N TRP A 452 25.04 11.26 34.15
CA TRP A 452 25.41 9.84 34.02
C TRP A 452 25.03 9.01 35.25
N LYS A 453 25.28 9.52 36.46
CA LYS A 453 24.87 8.87 37.72
C LYS A 453 23.35 8.69 37.75
N LYS A 454 22.58 9.78 37.51
CA LYS A 454 21.11 9.75 37.44
C LYS A 454 20.61 8.72 36.41
N ASN A 455 21.22 8.63 35.22
CA ASN A 455 20.83 7.64 34.21
C ASN A 455 21.15 6.20 34.65
N SER A 456 22.32 5.97 35.28
CA SER A 456 22.70 4.67 35.85
C SER A 456 21.76 4.23 36.98
N ASP A 457 21.39 5.15 37.87
CA ASP A 457 20.45 4.91 38.97
C ASP A 457 19.04 4.59 38.44
N LEU A 458 18.56 5.33 37.43
CA LEU A 458 17.30 5.05 36.74
C LEU A 458 17.32 3.70 36.01
N ILE A 459 18.44 3.33 35.39
CA ILE A 459 18.61 1.99 34.79
C ILE A 459 18.53 0.90 35.87
N SER A 460 19.21 1.08 37.01
CA SER A 460 19.17 0.13 38.14
C SER A 460 17.77 -0.02 38.73
N VAL A 461 17.03 1.09 38.87
CA VAL A 461 15.62 1.07 39.30
C VAL A 461 14.71 0.37 38.29
N VAL A 462 14.93 0.57 36.98
CA VAL A 462 14.13 -0.10 35.93
C VAL A 462 14.45 -1.59 35.82
N ASP A 463 15.72 -1.99 35.95
CA ASP A 463 16.12 -3.41 36.03
C ASP A 463 15.61 -4.09 37.33
N ALA A 464 15.50 -3.35 38.45
CA ALA A 464 14.85 -3.85 39.68
C ALA A 464 13.33 -4.05 39.47
N LEU A 465 12.62 -3.02 38.98
CA LEU A 465 11.18 -3.08 38.69
C LEU A 465 10.81 -4.21 37.71
N LYS A 466 11.73 -4.59 36.79
CA LYS A 466 11.53 -5.73 35.88
C LYS A 466 11.42 -7.07 36.62
N ASN A 467 12.14 -7.23 37.73
CA ASN A 467 12.06 -8.43 38.57
C ASN A 467 10.83 -8.41 39.47
N ASP A 468 10.47 -7.24 40.01
CA ASP A 468 9.29 -7.09 40.89
C ASP A 468 7.96 -7.24 40.15
N PHE A 469 7.89 -6.79 38.89
CA PHE A 469 6.65 -6.71 38.11
C PHE A 469 6.75 -7.41 36.74
N PRO A 470 6.94 -8.75 36.68
CA PRO A 470 7.10 -9.48 35.43
C PRO A 470 5.88 -9.41 34.50
N TYR A 471 4.69 -9.10 35.01
CA TYR A 471 3.48 -8.87 34.21
C TYR A 471 3.47 -7.54 33.43
N LEU A 472 4.48 -6.68 33.65
CA LEU A 472 4.71 -5.44 32.89
C LEU A 472 5.98 -5.50 32.03
N ASP A 473 6.58 -6.68 31.83
CA ASP A 473 7.91 -6.80 31.20
C ASP A 473 8.03 -6.03 29.87
N PHE A 474 7.05 -6.11 28.97
CA PHE A 474 7.06 -5.33 27.73
C PHE A 474 7.19 -3.81 27.97
N GLN A 475 6.49 -3.27 28.98
CA GLN A 475 6.51 -1.84 29.30
C GLN A 475 7.80 -1.41 29.99
N ILE A 476 8.35 -2.27 30.85
CA ILE A 476 9.58 -2.02 31.62
C ILE A 476 10.81 -2.20 30.70
N THR A 477 10.85 -3.27 29.91
CA THR A 477 11.86 -3.48 28.84
C THR A 477 11.81 -2.35 27.80
N ARG A 478 10.63 -1.77 27.49
CA ARG A 478 10.53 -0.56 26.68
C ARG A 478 11.22 0.65 27.34
N LEU A 479 11.02 0.90 28.64
CA LEU A 479 11.71 1.97 29.36
C LEU A 479 13.23 1.72 29.40
N LEU A 480 13.64 0.48 29.67
CA LEU A 480 15.03 0.05 29.67
C LEU A 480 15.73 0.32 28.34
N TYR A 481 15.09 -0.03 27.21
CA TYR A 481 15.63 0.23 25.87
C TYR A 481 15.70 1.73 25.51
N ILE A 482 14.89 2.58 26.16
CA ILE A 482 14.97 4.04 25.98
C ILE A 482 16.18 4.59 26.74
N LEU A 483 16.36 4.24 28.01
CA LEU A 483 17.52 4.66 28.82
C LEU A 483 18.83 4.16 28.17
N LYS A 484 18.92 2.85 27.90
CA LYS A 484 20.06 2.20 27.21
C LYS A 484 20.17 2.53 25.70
N SER A 485 19.43 3.54 25.21
CA SER A 485 19.67 4.14 23.88
C SER A 485 20.52 5.41 23.93
N ILE A 486 20.71 6.00 25.12
CA ILE A 486 21.55 7.19 25.35
C ILE A 486 23.03 6.78 25.46
N ASP A 487 23.30 5.63 26.08
CA ASP A 487 24.65 5.10 26.34
C ASP A 487 25.48 4.80 25.08
N ASN A 488 24.82 4.58 23.93
CA ASN A 488 25.48 4.24 22.67
C ASN A 488 26.09 5.47 21.96
N LYS A 489 27.10 6.07 22.60
CA LYS A 489 28.09 6.96 21.97
C LYS A 489 29.51 6.48 22.25
N SER A 490 30.02 5.69 21.30
CA SER A 490 31.41 5.73 20.85
C SER A 490 31.44 6.50 19.53
#